data_AF-A0A3R6D8D1-F1
#
_entry.id   AF-A0A3R6D8D1-F1
#
_cell.length_a   1.000
_cell.length_b   1.000
_cell.length_c   1.000
_cell.angle_alpha   90.00
_cell.angle_beta   90.00
_cell.angle_gamma   90.00
#
_symmetry.space_group_name_H-M   'P 1'
#
loop_
_entity.id
_entity.type
_entity.pdbx_description
1 polymer ?
#
loop_
_entity_poly.entity_id
_entity_poly.type
_entity_poly.pdbx_seq_one_letter_code
_entity_poly.pdbx_strand_id
1 'polypeptide(L)'
;MFLKRLKLTNYRKFSSEKNIVEFISSKIVLNQDNDDINDNFEENSVQNDCDEIDVASDTTLIIGKNNAGKTTIITALDNLINHNNAFGANDFNYRYLQEYLDCYDACNPPLGAPYIEIVLTIGLEETSYEKSTIN
;
A
#
# COMPACT_ATOMS: atom_id res chain seq x y z
N MET A 1 -7.90 -4.32 -10.94
CA MET A 1 -6.42 -4.27 -10.72
C MET A 1 -6.16 -3.07 -9.85
N PHE A 2 -5.42 -3.23 -8.75
CA PHE A 2 -5.23 -2.17 -7.77
C PHE A 2 -3.82 -2.22 -7.19
N LEU A 3 -3.32 -1.07 -6.70
CA LEU A 3 -2.10 -1.04 -5.90
C LEU A 3 -2.40 -1.71 -4.57
N LYS A 4 -1.78 -2.86 -4.29
CA LYS A 4 -2.02 -3.62 -3.05
C LYS A 4 -1.04 -3.23 -1.95
N ARG A 5 0.23 -3.04 -2.32
CA ARG A 5 1.31 -2.81 -1.38
C ARG A 5 2.43 -1.97 -1.98
N LEU A 6 3.00 -1.09 -1.17
CA LEU A 6 4.24 -0.38 -1.43
C LEU A 6 5.24 -0.70 -0.31
N LYS A 7 6.39 -1.29 -0.65
CA LYS A 7 7.52 -1.48 0.27
C LYS A 7 8.65 -0.52 -0.09
N LEU A 8 9.18 0.19 0.91
CA LEU A 8 10.22 1.21 0.77
C LEU A 8 11.44 0.88 1.65
N THR A 9 12.45 0.23 1.10
CA THR A 9 13.66 -0.14 1.85
C THR A 9 14.71 0.96 1.74
N ASN A 10 15.26 1.41 2.88
CA ASN A 10 16.31 2.43 3.00
C ASN A 10 15.98 3.78 2.36
N TYR A 11 14.70 4.13 2.24
CA TYR A 11 14.21 5.36 1.63
C TYR A 11 13.70 6.36 2.67
N ARG A 12 14.43 7.46 2.85
CA ARG A 12 14.13 8.59 3.75
C ARG A 12 13.75 8.17 5.16
N LYS A 13 12.44 8.12 5.48
CA LYS A 13 11.92 7.74 6.82
C LYS A 13 11.73 6.24 6.98
N PHE A 14 11.75 5.48 5.89
CA PHE A 14 11.59 4.04 5.88
C PHE A 14 12.95 3.36 5.86
N SER A 15 13.13 2.39 6.75
CA SER A 15 14.37 1.60 6.89
C SER A 15 14.10 0.16 6.40
N SER A 16 14.75 -0.84 6.99
CA SER A 16 14.53 -2.26 6.68
C SER A 16 13.27 -2.84 7.33
N GLU A 17 12.84 -2.27 8.46
CA GLU A 17 11.66 -2.72 9.22
C GLU A 17 10.50 -1.73 9.12
N LYS A 18 9.27 -2.25 9.28
CA LYS A 18 8.01 -1.47 9.26
C LYS A 18 7.92 -0.53 8.05
N ASN A 19 8.35 -1.05 6.90
CA ASN A 19 8.55 -0.29 5.67
C ASN A 19 7.54 -0.63 4.57
N ILE A 20 6.43 -1.23 4.96
CA ILE A 20 5.36 -1.70 4.10
C ILE A 20 4.11 -0.86 4.36
N VAL A 21 3.52 -0.35 3.28
CA VAL A 21 2.22 0.32 3.27
C VAL A 21 1.27 -0.54 2.45
N GLU A 22 0.11 -0.86 3.02
CA GLU A 22 -0.93 -1.63 2.36
C GLU A 22 -2.13 -0.74 2.03
N PHE A 23 -2.79 -1.06 0.92
CA PHE A 23 -3.93 -0.31 0.40
C PHE A 23 -5.14 -1.24 0.32
N ILE A 24 -6.32 -0.68 0.55
CA ILE A 24 -7.55 -1.45 0.53
C ILE A 24 -7.97 -1.79 -0.90
N SER A 25 -8.79 -2.82 -1.03
CA SER A 25 -9.43 -3.23 -2.29
C SER A 25 -10.94 -3.12 -2.13
N SER A 26 -11.59 -2.53 -3.13
CA SER A 26 -13.02 -2.27 -3.21
C SER A 26 -13.91 -3.50 -2.94
N LYS A 27 -13.42 -4.72 -3.22
CA LYS A 27 -14.22 -5.95 -3.15
C LYS A 27 -14.33 -6.58 -1.75
N ILE A 28 -13.62 -6.08 -0.74
CA ILE A 28 -13.56 -6.72 0.58
C ILE A 28 -14.85 -6.50 1.41
N VAL A 29 -15.70 -5.52 1.05
CA VAL A 29 -16.87 -5.12 1.86
C VAL A 29 -18.15 -5.92 1.55
N LEU A 30 -18.23 -6.67 0.45
CA LEU A 30 -19.50 -7.32 0.04
C LEU A 30 -19.84 -8.66 0.74
N ASN A 31 -19.02 -9.16 1.68
CA ASN A 31 -19.21 -10.51 2.26
C ASN A 31 -19.22 -10.57 3.80
N GLN A 32 -19.50 -9.48 4.52
CA GLN A 32 -19.56 -9.52 6.00
C GLN A 32 -20.96 -9.54 6.62
N ASP A 33 -22.04 -9.60 5.83
CA ASP A 33 -23.41 -9.60 6.36
C ASP A 33 -24.22 -10.85 6.01
N ASN A 34 -23.66 -12.07 6.11
CA ASN A 34 -24.48 -13.30 5.96
C ASN A 34 -23.97 -14.51 6.76
N ASP A 35 -23.43 -14.33 7.96
CA ASP A 35 -23.33 -15.44 8.91
C ASP A 35 -23.84 -14.98 10.29
N ASP A 36 -24.96 -15.59 10.69
CA ASP A 36 -25.59 -15.58 12.01
C ASP A 36 -26.40 -14.33 12.44
N ILE A 37 -27.70 -14.32 12.09
CA ILE A 37 -28.84 -14.31 13.04
C ILE A 37 -30.10 -14.68 12.24
N ASN A 38 -30.60 -15.90 12.46
CA ASN A 38 -31.98 -16.24 12.17
C ASN A 38 -32.87 -15.51 13.18
N ASP A 39 -33.50 -14.41 12.78
CA ASP A 39 -34.74 -14.01 13.44
C ASP A 39 -35.73 -13.47 12.41
N ASN A 40 -36.86 -14.16 12.33
CA ASN A 40 -37.96 -13.85 11.42
C ASN A 40 -38.56 -12.50 11.80
N PHE A 41 -38.33 -11.45 11.00
CA PHE A 41 -39.19 -10.28 10.99
C PHE A 41 -39.62 -9.95 9.57
N GLU A 42 -40.95 -9.93 9.43
CA GLU A 42 -41.71 -9.78 8.21
C GLU A 42 -41.32 -8.54 7.40
N GLU A 43 -41.35 -8.73 6.08
CA GLU A 43 -41.35 -7.73 5.03
C GLU A 43 -42.25 -6.54 5.41
N ASN A 44 -41.66 -5.34 5.53
CA ASN A 44 -42.25 -4.06 5.10
C ASN A 44 -41.37 -2.88 5.55
N SER A 45 -40.38 -2.50 4.75
CA SER A 45 -39.96 -1.09 4.70
C SER A 45 -39.11 -0.79 3.47
N VAL A 46 -39.77 -0.16 2.49
CA VAL A 46 -39.24 0.90 1.62
C VAL A 46 -37.95 0.55 0.87
N GLN A 47 -38.13 0.13 -0.40
CA GLN A 47 -37.14 0.35 -1.45
C GLN A 47 -36.89 1.86 -1.56
N ASN A 48 -35.91 2.35 -0.81
CA ASN A 48 -35.21 3.56 -1.17
C ASN A 48 -34.14 3.10 -2.17
N ASP A 49 -34.43 3.26 -3.46
CA ASP A 49 -33.39 3.36 -4.50
C ASP A 49 -32.57 4.63 -4.22
N CYS A 50 -31.77 4.59 -3.17
CA CYS A 50 -30.58 5.40 -3.08
C CYS A 50 -29.44 4.43 -3.36
N ASP A 51 -28.88 4.54 -4.57
CA ASP A 51 -27.54 4.03 -4.86
C ASP A 51 -26.59 4.72 -3.87
N GLU A 52 -26.45 4.16 -2.67
CA GLU A 52 -25.58 4.68 -1.64
C GLU A 52 -24.15 4.44 -2.13
N ILE A 53 -23.53 5.51 -2.60
CA ILE A 53 -22.16 5.45 -3.13
C ILE A 53 -21.23 5.19 -1.95
N ASP A 54 -20.85 3.94 -1.72
CA ASP A 54 -19.82 3.58 -0.76
C ASP A 54 -18.44 3.98 -1.31
N VAL A 55 -18.00 5.18 -0.93
CA VAL A 55 -16.66 5.70 -1.23
C VAL A 55 -15.63 5.16 -0.23
N ALA A 56 -16.07 4.70 0.95
CA ALA A 56 -15.19 4.33 2.04
C ALA A 56 -14.49 2.99 1.77
N SER A 57 -15.19 2.02 1.18
CA SER A 57 -14.63 0.73 0.74
C SER A 57 -13.45 0.88 -0.24
N ASP A 58 -13.39 2.02 -0.93
CA ASP A 58 -12.48 2.27 -2.05
C ASP A 58 -11.41 3.33 -1.70
N THR A 59 -11.49 3.93 -0.51
CA THR A 59 -10.59 5.00 -0.07
C THR A 59 -9.58 4.53 0.97
N THR A 60 -8.28 4.61 0.64
CA THR A 60 -7.21 4.44 1.64
C THR A 60 -6.87 5.77 2.31
N LEU A 61 -7.01 5.86 3.64
CA LEU A 61 -6.62 7.03 4.43
C LEU A 61 -5.28 6.81 5.17
N ILE A 62 -4.27 7.63 4.86
CA ILE A 62 -2.95 7.58 5.53
C ILE A 62 -2.86 8.66 6.61
N ILE A 63 -2.89 8.24 7.89
CA ILE A 63 -2.84 9.14 9.06
C ILE A 63 -1.63 8.85 9.96
N GLY A 64 -1.31 9.79 10.85
CA GLY A 64 -0.20 9.65 11.79
C GLY A 64 0.39 11.00 12.21
N LYS A 65 1.32 10.99 13.18
CA LYS A 65 1.98 12.22 13.67
C LYS A 65 2.75 12.98 12.59
N ASN A 66 3.08 14.24 12.86
CA ASN A 66 3.95 15.02 11.98
C ASN A 66 5.31 14.34 11.80
N ASN A 67 5.86 14.43 10.59
CA ASN A 67 7.14 13.83 10.22
C ASN A 67 7.22 12.28 10.33
N ALA A 68 6.08 11.59 10.41
CA ALA A 68 6.01 10.12 10.44
C ALA A 68 6.33 9.45 9.09
N GLY A 69 6.53 10.21 8.01
CA GLY A 69 6.77 9.66 6.67
C GLY A 69 5.53 9.62 5.76
N LYS A 70 4.39 10.21 6.17
CA LYS A 70 3.17 10.26 5.33
C LYS A 70 3.43 10.85 3.94
N THR A 71 4.00 12.05 3.87
CA THR A 71 4.37 12.71 2.60
C THR A 71 5.41 11.90 1.83
N THR A 72 6.32 11.21 2.53
CA THR A 72 7.34 10.35 1.90
C THR A 72 6.72 9.22 1.07
N ILE A 73 5.61 8.63 1.52
CA ILE A 73 4.88 7.61 0.76
C ILE A 73 4.37 8.19 -0.56
N ILE A 74 3.72 9.35 -0.49
CA ILE A 74 3.14 10.03 -1.66
C ILE A 74 4.26 10.46 -2.63
N THR A 75 5.34 11.04 -2.13
CA THR A 75 6.49 11.43 -2.99
C THR A 75 7.15 10.21 -3.65
N ALA A 76 7.22 9.06 -2.97
CA ALA A 76 7.76 7.85 -3.59
C ALA A 76 6.89 7.42 -4.78
N LEU A 77 5.57 7.39 -4.61
CA LEU A 77 4.62 7.06 -5.68
C LEU A 77 4.66 8.07 -6.83
N ASP A 78 4.71 9.36 -6.51
CA ASP A 78 4.81 10.44 -7.50
C ASP A 78 6.10 10.31 -8.34
N ASN A 79 7.24 10.08 -7.69
CA ASN A 79 8.52 9.87 -8.38
C ASN A 79 8.54 8.62 -9.28
N LEU A 80 7.85 7.54 -8.86
CA LEU A 80 7.74 6.30 -9.64
C LEU A 80 6.92 6.48 -10.92
N ILE A 81 5.85 7.28 -10.87
CA ILE A 81 4.91 7.47 -11.98
C ILE A 81 5.38 8.58 -12.91
N ASN A 82 5.74 9.73 -12.35
CA ASN A 82 5.96 10.95 -13.12
C ASN A 82 7.43 11.20 -13.46
N HIS A 83 8.38 10.47 -12.84
CA HIS A 83 9.83 10.59 -13.07
C HIS A 83 10.40 12.02 -12.98
N ASN A 84 9.65 12.99 -12.45
CA ASN A 84 10.02 14.41 -12.43
C ASN A 84 11.22 14.69 -11.51
N ASN A 85 11.44 13.84 -10.50
CA ASN A 85 12.62 13.83 -9.65
C ASN A 85 13.13 12.39 -9.52
N ALA A 86 14.22 12.07 -10.22
CA ALA A 86 14.90 10.79 -10.06
C ALA A 86 15.35 10.58 -8.60
N PHE A 87 15.33 9.34 -8.14
CA PHE A 87 15.84 8.97 -6.81
C PHE A 87 17.30 9.39 -6.67
N GLY A 88 17.59 10.20 -5.64
CA GLY A 88 18.92 10.79 -5.44
C GLY A 88 19.58 10.39 -4.13
N ALA A 89 20.82 10.82 -3.92
CA ALA A 89 21.56 10.55 -2.69
C ALA A 89 20.86 11.06 -1.41
N ASN A 90 20.09 12.14 -1.50
CA ASN A 90 19.34 12.69 -0.37
C ASN A 90 18.07 11.90 -0.02
N ASP A 91 17.72 10.90 -0.84
CA ASP A 91 16.57 10.04 -0.60
C ASP A 91 16.90 8.81 0.24
N PHE A 92 18.18 8.59 0.54
CA PHE A 92 18.58 7.55 1.46
C PHE A 92 18.06 7.83 2.87
N ASN A 93 17.76 6.75 3.57
CA ASN A 93 17.60 6.80 5.01
C ASN A 93 18.97 7.10 5.67
N TYR A 94 19.10 8.25 6.31
CA TYR A 94 20.38 8.67 6.89
C TYR A 94 20.86 7.79 8.03
N ARG A 95 19.95 7.16 8.79
CA ARG A 95 20.36 6.21 9.83
C ARG A 95 20.99 4.97 9.20
N TYR A 96 20.42 4.47 8.12
CA TYR A 96 21.01 3.35 7.37
C TYR A 96 22.39 3.73 6.81
N LEU A 97 22.55 4.93 6.23
CA LEU A 97 23.87 5.38 5.74
C LEU A 97 24.89 5.55 6.86
N GLN A 98 24.46 6.02 8.03
CA GLN A 98 25.32 6.14 9.20
C GLN A 98 25.79 4.77 9.68
N GLU A 99 24.88 3.81 9.84
CA GLU A 99 25.22 2.42 10.19
C GLU A 99 26.16 1.79 9.15
N TYR A 100 25.94 2.07 7.86
CA TYR A 100 26.84 1.62 6.78
C TYR A 100 28.23 2.23 6.89
N LEU A 101 28.33 3.54 7.19
CA LEU A 101 29.60 4.25 7.34
C LEU A 101 30.37 3.79 8.59
N ASP A 102 29.67 3.55 9.70
CA ASP A 102 30.27 3.11 10.96
C ASP A 102 30.94 1.72 10.81
N CYS A 103 30.44 0.88 9.90
CA CYS A 103 31.02 -0.41 9.56
C CYS A 103 31.98 -0.38 8.35
N TYR A 104 32.27 0.81 7.80
CA TYR A 104 33.08 0.93 6.60
C TYR A 104 34.58 0.83 6.89
N ASP A 105 35.22 -0.22 6.38
CA ASP A 105 36.68 -0.38 6.36
C ASP A 105 37.20 -0.17 4.93
N ALA A 106 38.11 0.79 4.74
CA ALA A 106 38.70 1.06 3.43
C ALA A 106 39.59 -0.09 2.91
N CYS A 107 40.18 -0.87 3.82
CA CYS A 107 41.00 -2.04 3.48
C CYS A 107 40.15 -3.28 3.21
N ASN A 108 38.91 -3.31 3.70
CA ASN A 108 37.96 -4.40 3.53
C ASN A 108 36.52 -3.86 3.39
N PRO A 109 36.20 -3.19 2.27
CA PRO A 109 34.92 -2.53 2.12
C PRO A 109 33.76 -3.55 2.09
N PRO A 110 32.55 -3.15 2.52
CA PRO A 110 31.37 -3.99 2.38
C PRO A 110 31.17 -4.43 0.92
N LEU A 111 30.74 -5.68 0.72
CA LEU A 111 30.56 -6.29 -0.61
C LEU A 111 29.54 -5.58 -1.51
N GLY A 112 28.66 -4.74 -0.95
CA GLY A 112 27.62 -4.05 -1.70
C GLY A 112 27.53 -2.58 -1.33
N ALA A 113 27.42 -1.73 -2.35
CA ALA A 113 27.13 -0.32 -2.19
C ALA A 113 25.76 -0.11 -1.50
N PRO A 114 25.56 1.02 -0.80
CA PRO A 114 24.26 1.33 -0.22
C PRO A 114 23.20 1.42 -1.33
N TYR A 115 22.01 0.89 -1.05
CA TYR A 115 20.91 0.85 -2.03
C TYR A 115 19.58 1.29 -1.41
N ILE A 116 18.71 1.79 -2.29
CA ILE A 116 17.29 2.00 -2.05
C ILE A 116 16.55 0.94 -2.85
N GLU A 117 15.59 0.26 -2.23
CA GLU A 117 14.71 -0.69 -2.92
C GLU A 117 13.26 -0.24 -2.77
N ILE A 118 12.52 -0.26 -3.87
CA ILE A 118 11.09 0.04 -3.89
C ILE A 118 10.38 -1.11 -4.59
N VAL A 119 9.45 -1.75 -3.88
CA VAL A 119 8.68 -2.89 -4.40
C VAL A 119 7.21 -2.53 -4.42
N LEU A 120 6.61 -2.54 -5.61
CA LEU A 120 5.17 -2.39 -5.80
C LEU A 120 4.57 -3.77 -5.98
N THR A 121 3.51 -4.03 -5.22
CA THR A 121 2.67 -5.22 -5.42
C THR A 121 1.33 -4.77 -5.95
N ILE A 122 0.94 -5.29 -7.10
CA ILE A 122 -0.36 -5.05 -7.72
C ILE A 122 -1.25 -6.25 -7.47
N GLY A 123 -2.46 -6.02 -6.97
CA GLY A 123 -3.52 -7.02 -6.92
C GLY A 123 -4.27 -7.09 -8.25
N LEU A 124 -4.47 -8.29 -8.77
CA LEU A 124 -5.41 -8.56 -9.86
C LEU A 124 -6.74 -8.98 -9.25
N GLU A 125 -7.83 -8.41 -9.74
CA GLU A 125 -9.17 -8.85 -9.37
C GLU A 125 -9.63 -9.85 -10.41
N GLU A 126 -10.20 -10.98 -9.96
CA GLU A 126 -10.88 -11.88 -10.87
C GLU A 126 -12.09 -11.14 -11.46
N THR A 127 -12.12 -11.07 -12.79
CA THR A 127 -13.29 -10.66 -13.54
C THR A 127 -14.18 -11.89 -13.71
N SER A 128 -15.48 -11.74 -13.47
CA SER A 128 -16.47 -12.83 -13.44
C SER A 128 -16.74 -13.52 -14.80
N TYR A 129 -15.83 -13.42 -15.77
CA TYR A 129 -16.05 -13.87 -17.15
C TYR A 129 -15.92 -15.38 -17.38
N GLU A 130 -15.58 -16.18 -16.36
CA GLU A 130 -15.37 -17.64 -16.54
C GLU A 130 -16.51 -18.54 -16.04
N LYS A 131 -17.65 -18.01 -15.56
CA LYS A 131 -18.77 -18.86 -15.09
C LYS A 131 -19.91 -19.06 -16.09
N SER A 132 -19.84 -18.54 -17.31
CA SER A 132 -20.95 -18.61 -18.29
C SER A 132 -20.80 -19.63 -19.42
N THR A 133 -19.77 -20.48 -19.43
CA THR A 133 -19.68 -21.57 -20.42
C THR A 133 -19.34 -22.88 -19.72
N ILE A 134 -20.36 -23.65 -19.40
CA ILE A 134 -20.51 -25.09 -19.70
C ILE A 134 -21.97 -25.42 -19.38
N ASN A 135 -22.77 -25.54 -20.44
CA ASN A 135 -24.04 -26.28 -20.45
C ASN A 135 -23.76 -27.78 -20.46
#